data_AF-A0A0P9N954-F1
#
_entry.id   AF-A0A0P9N954-F1
#
_cell.length_a   1.000
_cell.length_b   1.000
_cell.length_c   1.000
_cell.angle_alpha   90.00
_cell.angle_beta   90.00
_cell.angle_gamma   90.00
#
_symmetry.space_group_name_H-M   'P 1'
#
loop_
_entity.id
_entity.type
_entity.pdbx_description
1 polymer ?
#
loop_
_entity_poly.entity_id
_entity_poly.type
_entity_poly.pdbx_seq_one_letter_code
_entity_poly.pdbx_strand_id
1 'polypeptide(L)'
;MAIGRLSMKVGKVGKAGPHAAYIAREGKYAARLDRNEKLEATESGNMPAWAQHCPQEFWNAADANERKNGTTYREMEIALPRELSPQQRIDLVHDFVRQEIGTRHAYQWAIHSPKAADGNEQPHLHLMFSERQCDGYTRDPEQYFKRYNSKNPANGGARKGYGPSAGLTLSATERKTELRQLRYRWETSCNTHLQRAGSAKRIDMRSHAERNTGLTPERKYLPSEWRDPLLRAKVIDFRQARAALSRSRDDLRREVPSVGAEIISLEKERERRTHVQKNSGGSPQQTIIAAGPVERQSDMSNTSNRTSTDKKRAERMSREEAGRIATGLSQKNERRENLETMRQIDKIPQSEKSAQELRAQKERSDQEKNIRDQVRRMEQARSDEGDRLINQLKREREEGSACVPSAMEQMNAQSARSGKALDRGNVHGHNVSSIEQMRARAMERGHFKDQALKPEHDRPSVSKTLDQIRSDAETRRLAKEQNSNEADIER
;
A
#
# COMPACT_ATOMS: atom_id res chain seq x y z
N MET A 1 16.39 -9.62 -7.39
CA MET A 1 15.57 -10.37 -6.42
C MET A 1 14.12 -10.10 -6.80
N ALA A 2 13.39 -11.12 -7.21
CA ALA A 2 11.95 -11.02 -7.41
C ALA A 2 11.29 -10.91 -6.04
N ILE A 3 10.36 -9.96 -5.86
CA ILE A 3 9.71 -9.70 -4.57
C ILE A 3 8.24 -10.08 -4.69
N GLY A 4 7.78 -11.01 -3.86
CA GLY A 4 6.37 -11.36 -3.75
C GLY A 4 5.62 -10.36 -2.88
N ARG A 5 4.77 -9.52 -3.49
CA ARG A 5 3.84 -8.65 -2.76
C ARG A 5 2.53 -8.52 -3.54
N LEU A 6 1.42 -8.77 -2.85
CA LEU A 6 0.07 -8.49 -3.31
C LEU A 6 -0.76 -8.02 -2.10
N SER A 7 -1.38 -6.85 -2.25
CA SER A 7 -2.30 -6.30 -1.26
C SER A 7 -3.61 -5.89 -1.91
N MET A 8 -4.70 -6.03 -1.16
CA MET A 8 -6.04 -5.66 -1.59
C MET A 8 -6.52 -4.45 -0.78
N LYS A 9 -7.04 -3.43 -1.46
CA LYS A 9 -7.65 -2.24 -0.86
C LYS A 9 -9.09 -2.07 -1.33
N VAL A 10 -9.82 -1.26 -0.58
CA VAL A 10 -11.22 -0.92 -0.86
C VAL A 10 -11.32 0.60 -1.00
N GLY A 11 -11.88 1.05 -2.11
CA GLY A 11 -12.22 2.43 -2.38
C GLY A 11 -13.62 2.78 -1.88
N LYS A 12 -13.75 3.98 -1.32
CA LYS A 12 -15.03 4.56 -0.90
C LYS A 12 -15.50 5.61 -1.91
N VAL A 13 -16.76 5.99 -1.80
CA VAL A 13 -17.36 7.09 -2.57
C VAL A 13 -16.51 8.37 -2.51
N GLY A 14 -16.34 9.01 -3.68
CA GLY A 14 -15.54 10.21 -3.90
C GLY A 14 -14.04 9.94 -4.07
N LYS A 15 -13.64 8.68 -4.28
CA LYS A 15 -12.23 8.28 -4.46
C LYS A 15 -11.97 7.53 -5.75
N ALA A 16 -12.98 6.94 -6.40
CA ALA A 16 -12.77 6.16 -7.61
C ALA A 16 -12.22 7.01 -8.75
N GLY A 17 -12.90 8.11 -9.09
CA GLY A 17 -12.49 9.00 -10.17
C GLY A 17 -11.09 9.59 -9.95
N PRO A 18 -10.81 10.20 -8.79
CA PRO A 18 -9.46 10.71 -8.49
C PRO A 18 -8.38 9.63 -8.48
N HIS A 19 -8.68 8.40 -8.05
CA HIS A 19 -7.73 7.30 -8.02
C HIS A 19 -7.45 6.73 -9.42
N ALA A 20 -8.48 6.61 -10.27
CA ALA A 20 -8.33 6.23 -11.68
C ALA A 20 -7.41 7.18 -12.43
N ALA A 21 -7.68 8.49 -12.35
CA ALA A 21 -6.82 9.51 -12.93
C ALA A 21 -5.39 9.48 -12.35
N TYR A 22 -5.26 9.16 -11.06
CA TYR A 22 -3.95 9.04 -10.41
C TYR A 22 -3.14 7.88 -10.98
N ILE A 23 -3.73 6.69 -11.12
CA ILE A 23 -3.01 5.51 -11.64
C ILE A 23 -2.73 5.63 -13.14
N ALA A 24 -3.62 6.23 -13.92
CA ALA A 24 -3.43 6.44 -15.35
C ALA A 24 -2.55 7.67 -15.67
N ARG A 25 -2.16 8.45 -14.66
CA ARG A 25 -1.42 9.73 -14.80
C ARG A 25 -2.17 10.74 -15.68
N GLU A 26 -3.48 10.78 -15.56
CA GLU A 26 -4.34 11.68 -16.33
C GLU A 26 -4.61 13.01 -15.59
N GLY A 27 -5.02 14.03 -16.35
CA GLY A 27 -5.38 15.35 -15.83
C GLY A 27 -4.26 15.98 -14.99
N LYS A 28 -4.58 16.36 -13.75
CA LYS A 28 -3.61 17.00 -12.82
C LYS A 28 -2.40 16.13 -12.46
N TYR A 29 -2.42 14.84 -12.80
CA TYR A 29 -1.33 13.90 -12.52
C TYR A 29 -0.37 13.71 -13.69
N ALA A 30 -0.66 14.27 -14.88
CA ALA A 30 0.20 14.18 -16.05
C ALA A 30 1.62 14.70 -15.78
N ALA A 31 1.74 15.83 -15.07
CA ALA A 31 3.01 16.44 -14.66
C ALA A 31 3.81 15.63 -13.61
N ARG A 32 3.43 14.38 -13.31
CA ARG A 32 4.26 13.44 -12.54
C ARG A 32 5.21 12.65 -13.43
N LEU A 33 4.87 12.47 -14.70
CA LEU A 33 5.76 11.82 -15.68
C LEU A 33 7.08 12.59 -15.79
N ASP A 34 7.01 13.93 -15.73
CA ASP A 34 8.16 14.82 -15.76
C ASP A 34 9.04 14.74 -14.49
N ARG A 35 8.55 14.10 -13.42
CA ARG A 35 9.24 13.96 -12.12
C ARG A 35 9.87 12.59 -11.94
N ASN A 36 10.38 12.01 -13.03
CA ASN A 36 11.11 10.74 -13.02
C ASN A 36 10.24 9.51 -12.64
N GLU A 37 8.91 9.63 -12.73
CA GLU A 37 7.98 8.53 -12.50
C GLU A 37 7.53 7.95 -13.84
N LYS A 38 7.80 6.67 -14.07
CA LYS A 38 7.51 6.00 -15.35
C LYS A 38 6.17 5.26 -15.29
N LEU A 39 5.22 5.67 -16.12
CA LEU A 39 4.04 4.86 -16.46
C LEU A 39 4.42 3.95 -17.63
N GLU A 40 4.50 2.64 -17.37
CA GLU A 40 4.94 1.68 -18.41
C GLU A 40 3.82 1.27 -19.33
N ALA A 41 2.62 1.04 -18.78
CA ALA A 41 1.44 0.64 -19.52
C ALA A 41 0.18 0.94 -18.69
N THR A 42 -0.94 1.09 -19.38
CA THR A 42 -2.27 1.26 -18.78
C THR A 42 -3.32 0.66 -19.71
N GLU A 43 -4.36 0.06 -19.14
CA GLU A 43 -5.48 -0.51 -19.90
C GLU A 43 -6.75 -0.55 -19.05
N SER A 44 -7.89 -0.66 -19.71
CA SER A 44 -9.18 -0.94 -19.09
C SER A 44 -9.98 -1.98 -19.88
N GLY A 45 -10.93 -2.63 -19.23
CA GLY A 45 -11.79 -3.62 -19.88
C GLY A 45 -13.10 -3.86 -19.14
N ASN A 46 -14.02 -4.57 -19.82
CA ASN A 46 -15.39 -4.86 -19.37
C ASN A 46 -16.21 -3.62 -18.97
N MET A 47 -15.88 -2.46 -19.53
CA MET A 47 -16.64 -1.23 -19.29
C MET A 47 -18.02 -1.33 -19.98
N PRO A 48 -19.08 -0.79 -19.36
CA PRO A 48 -20.37 -0.65 -20.04
C PRO A 48 -20.25 0.28 -21.24
N ALA A 49 -21.19 0.17 -22.19
CA ALA A 49 -21.15 0.91 -23.47
C ALA A 49 -20.92 2.43 -23.28
N TRP A 50 -21.55 3.03 -22.27
CA TRP A 50 -21.42 4.46 -21.96
C TRP A 50 -20.05 4.89 -21.40
N ALA A 51 -19.15 3.96 -21.04
CA ALA A 51 -17.79 4.27 -20.59
C ALA A 51 -16.71 3.45 -21.31
N GLN A 52 -17.06 2.76 -22.40
CA GLN A 52 -16.15 1.86 -23.11
C GLN A 52 -14.89 2.56 -23.63
N HIS A 53 -15.02 3.83 -24.04
CA HIS A 53 -13.92 4.64 -24.57
C HIS A 53 -13.35 5.63 -23.55
N CYS A 54 -13.97 5.75 -22.38
CA CYS A 54 -13.56 6.69 -21.33
C CYS A 54 -13.75 6.05 -19.94
N PRO A 55 -12.77 5.26 -19.46
CA PRO A 55 -12.83 4.62 -18.14
C PRO A 55 -13.09 5.59 -17.00
N GLN A 56 -12.61 6.83 -17.13
CA GLN A 56 -12.82 7.89 -16.15
C GLN A 56 -14.31 8.18 -15.90
N GLU A 57 -15.17 8.07 -16.93
CA GLU A 57 -16.62 8.22 -16.78
C GLU A 57 -17.23 7.12 -15.91
N PHE A 58 -16.75 5.87 -16.06
CA PHE A 58 -17.17 4.77 -15.20
C PHE A 58 -16.88 5.05 -13.73
N TRP A 59 -15.66 5.50 -13.43
CA TRP A 59 -15.25 5.75 -12.05
C TRP A 59 -15.92 6.99 -11.45
N ASN A 60 -16.16 8.03 -12.25
CA ASN A 60 -16.93 9.19 -11.83
C ASN A 60 -18.40 8.80 -11.56
N ALA A 61 -19.00 7.98 -12.42
CA ALA A 61 -20.35 7.47 -12.22
C ALA A 61 -20.45 6.57 -10.98
N ALA A 62 -19.42 5.77 -10.68
CA ALA A 62 -19.35 4.98 -9.45
C ALA A 62 -19.33 5.89 -8.22
N ASP A 63 -18.54 6.97 -8.23
CA ASP A 63 -18.52 7.95 -7.14
C ASP A 63 -19.84 8.73 -7.01
N ALA A 64 -20.55 8.99 -8.11
CA ALA A 64 -21.82 9.70 -8.07
C ALA A 64 -23.00 8.83 -7.59
N ASN A 65 -23.02 7.55 -7.97
CA ASN A 65 -24.22 6.72 -7.87
C ASN A 65 -24.11 5.55 -6.87
N GLU A 66 -22.91 5.19 -6.39
CA GLU A 66 -22.82 4.26 -5.26
C GLU A 66 -23.34 4.92 -3.97
N ARG A 67 -23.93 4.10 -3.11
CA ARG A 67 -24.39 4.57 -1.79
C ARG A 67 -23.23 5.16 -0.99
N LYS A 68 -23.49 6.12 -0.10
CA LYS A 68 -22.48 6.79 0.77
C LYS A 68 -21.46 5.85 1.43
N ASN A 69 -21.91 4.69 1.93
CA ASN A 69 -21.08 3.65 2.56
C ASN A 69 -20.81 2.45 1.61
N GLY A 70 -20.80 2.72 0.31
CA GLY A 70 -20.59 1.75 -0.75
C GLY A 70 -19.13 1.64 -1.14
N THR A 71 -18.75 0.45 -1.57
CA THR A 71 -17.48 0.21 -2.26
C THR A 71 -17.62 0.63 -3.71
N THR A 72 -16.83 1.61 -4.13
CA THR A 72 -16.77 2.09 -5.52
C THR A 72 -15.80 1.27 -6.37
N TYR A 73 -14.69 0.86 -5.77
CA TYR A 73 -13.71 -0.04 -6.39
C TYR A 73 -12.98 -0.89 -5.35
N ARG A 74 -12.41 -1.99 -5.79
CA ARG A 74 -11.30 -2.67 -5.11
C ARG A 74 -10.02 -2.44 -5.89
N GLU A 75 -8.89 -2.45 -5.20
CA GLU A 75 -7.57 -2.32 -5.83
C GLU A 75 -6.66 -3.46 -5.38
N MET A 76 -6.09 -4.17 -6.34
CA MET A 76 -4.92 -5.01 -6.15
C MET A 76 -3.67 -4.18 -6.43
N GLU A 77 -2.82 -4.00 -5.42
CA GLU A 77 -1.48 -3.42 -5.57
C GLU A 77 -0.45 -4.55 -5.49
N ILE A 78 0.25 -4.77 -6.60
CA ILE A 78 1.06 -5.97 -6.83
C ILE A 78 2.48 -5.57 -7.25
N ALA A 79 3.51 -6.13 -6.62
CA ALA A 79 4.89 -5.95 -7.09
C ALA A 79 5.14 -6.85 -8.30
N LEU A 80 5.73 -6.29 -9.36
CA LEU A 80 6.12 -7.02 -10.55
C LEU A 80 7.64 -7.29 -10.55
N PRO A 81 8.12 -8.42 -11.09
CA PRO A 81 9.55 -8.71 -11.13
C PRO A 81 10.26 -7.77 -12.11
N ARG A 82 11.29 -7.09 -11.62
CA ARG A 82 12.21 -6.31 -12.47
C ARG A 82 13.10 -7.20 -13.36
N GLU A 83 13.16 -8.50 -13.07
CA GLU A 83 13.80 -9.51 -13.92
C GLU A 83 13.05 -9.75 -15.25
N LEU A 84 11.78 -9.36 -15.34
CA LEU A 84 11.02 -9.41 -16.59
C LEU A 84 11.19 -8.10 -17.34
N SER A 85 11.30 -8.16 -18.67
CA SER A 85 11.22 -6.96 -19.53
C SER A 85 9.85 -6.27 -19.42
N PRO A 86 9.71 -4.99 -19.80
CA PRO A 86 8.42 -4.29 -19.79
C PRO A 86 7.31 -5.05 -20.52
N GLN A 87 7.59 -5.61 -21.70
CA GLN A 87 6.61 -6.40 -22.45
C GLN A 87 6.20 -7.68 -21.70
N GLN A 88 7.16 -8.43 -21.15
CA GLN A 88 6.87 -9.63 -20.37
C GLN A 88 6.08 -9.32 -19.09
N ARG A 89 6.26 -8.12 -18.51
CA ARG A 89 5.43 -7.64 -17.39
C ARG A 89 4.00 -7.40 -17.85
N ILE A 90 3.79 -6.77 -19.00
CA ILE A 90 2.46 -6.56 -19.59
C ILE A 90 1.77 -7.91 -19.83
N ASP A 91 2.48 -8.88 -20.43
CA ASP A 91 1.93 -10.22 -20.69
C ASP A 91 1.52 -10.95 -19.39
N LEU A 92 2.35 -10.86 -18.34
CA LEU A 92 2.02 -11.38 -17.01
C LEU A 92 0.76 -10.71 -16.43
N VAL A 93 0.62 -9.39 -16.59
CA VAL A 93 -0.56 -8.67 -16.13
C VAL A 93 -1.80 -9.08 -16.91
N HIS A 94 -1.73 -9.24 -18.23
CA HIS A 94 -2.85 -9.72 -19.04
C HIS A 94 -3.32 -11.11 -18.61
N ASP A 95 -2.40 -12.05 -18.42
CA ASP A 95 -2.74 -13.41 -17.98
C ASP A 95 -3.39 -13.39 -16.59
N PHE A 96 -2.86 -12.59 -15.67
CA PHE A 96 -3.43 -12.45 -14.33
C PHE A 96 -4.81 -11.77 -14.33
N VAL A 97 -5.00 -10.71 -15.12
CA VAL A 97 -6.29 -10.03 -15.28
C VAL A 97 -7.30 -10.98 -15.90
N ARG A 98 -6.93 -11.74 -16.93
CA ARG A 98 -7.80 -12.77 -17.54
C ARG A 98 -8.23 -13.83 -16.52
N GLN A 99 -7.30 -14.28 -15.68
CA GLN A 99 -7.56 -15.30 -14.66
C GLN A 99 -8.49 -14.79 -13.54
N GLU A 100 -8.12 -13.66 -12.91
CA GLU A 100 -8.79 -13.18 -11.70
C GLU A 100 -10.01 -12.30 -12.00
N ILE A 101 -9.92 -11.42 -13.01
CA ILE A 101 -11.03 -10.54 -13.41
C ILE A 101 -11.90 -11.21 -14.47
N GLY A 102 -11.28 -11.72 -15.53
CA GLY A 102 -11.99 -12.31 -16.68
C GLY A 102 -12.93 -11.30 -17.32
N THR A 103 -14.14 -11.74 -17.68
CA THR A 103 -15.21 -10.89 -18.23
C THR A 103 -16.17 -10.35 -17.16
N ARG A 104 -15.89 -10.61 -15.87
CA ARG A 104 -16.86 -10.43 -14.78
C ARG A 104 -16.99 -9.00 -14.30
N HIS A 105 -15.90 -8.23 -14.29
CA HIS A 105 -15.87 -6.92 -13.66
C HIS A 105 -15.25 -5.89 -14.57
N ALA A 106 -15.87 -4.70 -14.64
CA ALA A 106 -15.23 -3.51 -15.17
C ALA A 106 -13.94 -3.23 -14.39
N TYR A 107 -12.82 -3.05 -15.11
CA TYR A 107 -11.50 -2.86 -14.52
C TYR A 107 -10.66 -1.83 -15.27
N GLN A 108 -9.69 -1.26 -14.56
CA GLN A 108 -8.61 -0.47 -15.10
C GLN A 108 -7.32 -0.82 -14.37
N TRP A 109 -6.22 -0.90 -15.09
CA TRP A 109 -4.92 -1.14 -14.48
C TRP A 109 -3.83 -0.26 -15.08
N ALA A 110 -2.79 -0.02 -14.29
CA ALA A 110 -1.59 0.70 -14.70
C ALA A 110 -0.34 0.07 -14.07
N ILE A 111 0.74 0.00 -14.85
CA ILE A 111 2.07 -0.42 -14.38
C ILE A 111 2.93 0.82 -14.15
N HIS A 112 3.37 1.03 -12.92
CA HIS A 112 4.30 2.10 -12.54
C HIS A 112 5.67 1.51 -12.27
N SER A 113 6.73 2.21 -12.67
CA SER A 113 8.13 1.79 -12.45
C SER A 113 8.99 2.92 -11.90
N PRO A 114 8.73 3.40 -10.67
CA PRO A 114 9.63 4.34 -9.99
C PRO A 114 10.93 3.65 -9.57
N LYS A 115 11.91 4.43 -9.12
CA LYS A 115 13.13 3.90 -8.51
C LYS A 115 12.89 3.52 -7.04
N ALA A 116 13.30 2.31 -6.65
CA ALA A 116 13.34 1.85 -5.27
C ALA A 116 14.49 2.51 -4.49
N ALA A 117 14.49 2.30 -3.17
CA ALA A 117 15.53 2.79 -2.27
C ALA A 117 16.94 2.27 -2.60
N ASP A 118 17.02 1.10 -3.26
CA ASP A 118 18.24 0.46 -3.76
C ASP A 118 18.72 1.04 -5.11
N GLY A 119 18.04 2.06 -5.65
CA GLY A 119 18.39 2.75 -6.90
C GLY A 119 17.87 2.09 -8.17
N ASN A 120 17.33 0.87 -8.08
CA ASN A 120 16.85 0.10 -9.22
C ASN A 120 15.34 0.32 -9.46
N GLU A 121 14.81 -0.17 -10.57
CA GLU A 121 13.37 -0.14 -10.86
C GLU A 121 12.55 -0.88 -9.80
N GLN A 122 11.37 -0.34 -9.51
CA GLN A 122 10.33 -0.95 -8.67
C GLN A 122 9.00 -1.08 -9.45
N PRO A 123 8.94 -1.95 -10.48
CA PRO A 123 7.71 -2.15 -11.23
C PRO A 123 6.59 -2.65 -10.32
N HIS A 124 5.43 -2.03 -10.37
CA HIS A 124 4.25 -2.45 -9.63
C HIS A 124 2.97 -2.15 -10.40
N LEU A 125 2.00 -3.04 -10.26
CA LEU A 125 0.68 -2.95 -10.85
C LEU A 125 -0.29 -2.35 -9.84
N HIS A 126 -1.02 -1.34 -10.30
CA HIS A 126 -2.29 -0.94 -9.72
C HIS A 126 -3.40 -1.52 -10.60
N LEU A 127 -4.18 -2.48 -10.09
CA LEU A 127 -5.35 -3.04 -10.77
C LEU A 127 -6.60 -2.71 -9.95
N MET A 128 -7.40 -1.77 -10.43
CA MET A 128 -8.68 -1.41 -9.81
C MET A 128 -9.85 -2.00 -10.59
N PHE A 129 -10.87 -2.50 -9.88
CA PHE A 129 -12.05 -3.10 -10.49
C PHE A 129 -13.32 -2.82 -9.67
N SER A 130 -14.47 -2.81 -10.33
CA SER A 130 -15.78 -2.69 -9.68
C SER A 130 -16.26 -4.04 -9.16
N GLU A 131 -16.86 -4.08 -7.97
CA GLU A 131 -17.53 -5.30 -7.49
C GLU A 131 -18.85 -5.59 -8.24
N ARG A 132 -19.32 -4.66 -9.07
CA ARG A 132 -20.47 -4.86 -9.94
C ARG A 132 -20.10 -5.88 -11.01
N GLN A 133 -20.91 -6.91 -11.17
CA GLN A 133 -20.69 -7.95 -12.16
C GLN A 133 -21.38 -7.62 -13.49
N CYS A 134 -20.66 -7.84 -14.58
CA CYS A 134 -21.16 -7.77 -15.93
C CYS A 134 -22.09 -8.96 -16.18
N ASP A 135 -23.39 -8.69 -16.34
CA ASP A 135 -24.46 -9.68 -16.49
C ASP A 135 -25.18 -9.56 -17.85
N GLY A 136 -24.64 -8.75 -18.77
CA GLY A 136 -25.14 -8.60 -20.14
C GLY A 136 -26.28 -7.60 -20.31
N TYR A 137 -26.87 -7.06 -19.24
CA TYR A 137 -27.92 -6.05 -19.36
C TYR A 137 -27.34 -4.65 -19.58
N THR A 138 -27.83 -3.97 -20.60
CA THR A 138 -27.56 -2.55 -20.84
C THR A 138 -28.23 -1.71 -19.75
N ARG A 139 -27.44 -0.86 -19.09
CA ARG A 139 -27.90 0.05 -18.04
C ARG A 139 -27.25 1.41 -18.24
N ASP A 140 -27.99 2.48 -18.01
CA ASP A 140 -27.41 3.81 -17.89
C ASP A 140 -26.54 3.91 -16.62
N PRO A 141 -25.72 4.97 -16.48
CA PRO A 141 -24.84 5.14 -15.32
C PRO A 141 -25.57 5.13 -13.98
N GLU A 142 -26.76 5.74 -13.88
CA GLU A 142 -27.51 5.82 -12.63
C GLU A 142 -28.04 4.45 -12.22
N GLN A 143 -28.63 3.73 -13.18
CA GLN A 143 -29.17 2.41 -12.99
C GLN A 143 -28.08 1.40 -12.65
N TYR A 144 -26.92 1.45 -13.32
CA TYR A 144 -25.83 0.49 -13.12
C TYR A 144 -25.45 0.30 -11.64
N PHE A 145 -25.43 1.40 -10.87
CA PHE A 145 -25.07 1.39 -9.44
C PHE A 145 -26.28 1.34 -8.48
N LYS A 146 -27.52 1.25 -8.97
CA LYS A 146 -28.70 1.00 -8.11
C LYS A 146 -28.60 -0.36 -7.42
N ARG A 147 -29.49 -0.61 -6.45
CA ARG A 147 -29.59 -1.94 -5.84
C ARG A 147 -29.98 -2.97 -6.89
N TYR A 148 -29.39 -4.16 -6.77
CA TYR A 148 -29.76 -5.29 -7.61
C TYR A 148 -31.20 -5.72 -7.33
N ASN A 149 -31.97 -5.99 -8.38
CA ASN A 149 -33.33 -6.50 -8.30
C ASN A 149 -33.32 -7.98 -8.69
N SER A 150 -33.49 -8.88 -7.73
CA SER A 150 -33.47 -10.33 -7.98
C SER A 150 -34.67 -10.84 -8.77
N LYS A 151 -35.81 -10.15 -8.70
CA LYS A 151 -37.04 -10.54 -9.40
C LYS A 151 -37.01 -10.09 -10.87
N ASN A 152 -36.40 -8.95 -11.14
CA ASN A 152 -36.22 -8.45 -12.50
C ASN A 152 -34.84 -7.76 -12.63
N PRO A 153 -33.78 -8.53 -12.96
CA PRO A 153 -32.40 -8.03 -13.02
C PRO A 153 -32.17 -6.88 -14.00
N ALA A 154 -32.97 -6.82 -15.08
CA ALA A 154 -32.91 -5.77 -16.08
C ALA A 154 -33.36 -4.40 -15.54
N ASN A 155 -34.20 -4.38 -14.49
CA ASN A 155 -34.76 -3.16 -13.88
C ASN A 155 -34.04 -2.74 -12.59
N GLY A 156 -32.98 -3.46 -12.21
CA GLY A 156 -32.11 -3.11 -11.08
C GLY A 156 -30.72 -2.67 -11.54
N GLY A 157 -29.85 -2.37 -10.58
CA GLY A 157 -28.42 -2.21 -10.86
C GLY A 157 -27.68 -3.53 -10.93
N ALA A 158 -26.45 -3.50 -11.43
CA ALA A 158 -25.61 -4.69 -11.58
C ALA A 158 -25.35 -5.35 -10.22
N ARG A 159 -25.39 -6.69 -10.17
CA ARG A 159 -25.22 -7.42 -8.90
C ARG A 159 -23.80 -7.23 -8.37
N LYS A 160 -23.67 -6.93 -7.07
CA LYS A 160 -22.36 -6.95 -6.41
C LYS A 160 -21.94 -8.38 -6.09
N GLY A 161 -20.67 -8.68 -6.29
CA GLY A 161 -20.05 -9.95 -5.90
C GLY A 161 -18.53 -9.81 -6.01
N TYR A 162 -17.79 -10.54 -5.18
CA TYR A 162 -16.34 -10.60 -5.29
C TYR A 162 -15.94 -12.00 -5.80
N GLY A 163 -15.10 -12.04 -6.83
CA GLY A 163 -14.64 -13.29 -7.43
C GLY A 163 -15.75 -14.00 -8.21
N PRO A 164 -15.73 -15.35 -8.29
CA PRO A 164 -16.69 -16.11 -9.09
C PRO A 164 -18.12 -16.06 -8.54
N SER A 165 -18.30 -15.73 -7.26
CA SER A 165 -19.58 -15.88 -6.57
C SER A 165 -20.39 -14.57 -6.53
N ALA A 166 -21.31 -14.41 -7.48
CA ALA A 166 -22.25 -13.31 -7.54
C ALA A 166 -23.14 -13.22 -6.29
N GLY A 167 -23.15 -12.08 -5.59
CA GLY A 167 -24.07 -11.83 -4.48
C GLY A 167 -23.80 -12.57 -3.18
N LEU A 168 -22.64 -13.23 -3.03
CA LEU A 168 -22.21 -13.75 -1.74
C LEU A 168 -21.45 -12.69 -0.96
N THR A 169 -21.80 -12.54 0.32
CA THR A 169 -20.98 -11.79 1.27
C THR A 169 -20.12 -12.79 2.03
N LEU A 170 -18.85 -12.88 1.65
CA LEU A 170 -17.89 -13.71 2.36
C LEU A 170 -17.70 -13.21 3.80
N SER A 171 -17.61 -14.12 4.77
CA SER A 171 -17.19 -13.84 6.14
C SER A 171 -15.74 -13.33 6.20
N ALA A 172 -15.32 -12.81 7.36
CA ALA A 172 -13.93 -12.35 7.52
C ALA A 172 -12.91 -13.48 7.30
N THR A 173 -13.20 -14.68 7.79
CA THR A 173 -12.36 -15.88 7.64
C THR A 173 -12.27 -16.34 6.19
N GLU A 174 -13.39 -16.36 5.48
CA GLU A 174 -13.42 -16.70 4.05
C GLU A 174 -12.65 -15.66 3.24
N ARG A 175 -12.85 -14.35 3.48
CA ARG A 175 -12.06 -13.30 2.80
C ARG A 175 -10.55 -13.44 3.03
N LYS A 176 -10.13 -13.81 4.24
CA LYS A 176 -8.71 -14.06 4.55
C LYS A 176 -8.18 -15.27 3.79
N THR A 177 -8.99 -16.32 3.69
CA THR A 177 -8.67 -17.54 2.93
C THR A 177 -8.57 -17.25 1.44
N GLU A 178 -9.55 -16.56 0.87
CA GLU A 178 -9.55 -16.12 -0.53
C GLU A 178 -8.36 -15.22 -0.85
N LEU A 179 -7.98 -14.30 0.05
CA LEU A 179 -6.79 -13.46 -0.14
C LEU A 179 -5.50 -14.30 -0.15
N ARG A 180 -5.39 -15.34 0.69
CA ARG A 180 -4.25 -16.25 0.67
C ARG A 180 -4.21 -17.05 -0.63
N GLN A 181 -5.35 -17.55 -1.10
CA GLN A 181 -5.43 -18.27 -2.38
C GLN A 181 -5.10 -17.36 -3.58
N LEU A 182 -5.60 -16.12 -3.59
CA LEU A 182 -5.24 -15.11 -4.58
C LEU A 182 -3.73 -14.88 -4.63
N ARG A 183 -3.08 -14.79 -3.46
CA ARG A 183 -1.62 -14.66 -3.37
C ARG A 183 -0.90 -15.89 -3.93
N TYR A 184 -1.41 -17.09 -3.68
CA TYR A 184 -0.84 -18.32 -4.24
C TYR A 184 -1.00 -18.41 -5.77
N ARG A 185 -2.16 -18.00 -6.30
CA ARG A 185 -2.37 -17.91 -7.77
C ARG A 185 -1.44 -16.87 -8.40
N TRP A 186 -1.25 -15.72 -7.74
CA TRP A 186 -0.27 -14.72 -8.15
C TRP A 186 1.16 -15.27 -8.17
N GLU A 187 1.57 -15.97 -7.11
CA GLU A 187 2.88 -16.65 -7.04
C GLU A 187 3.09 -17.56 -8.24
N THR A 188 2.11 -18.42 -8.49
CA THR A 188 2.15 -19.42 -9.57
C THR A 188 2.30 -18.74 -10.94
N SER A 189 1.47 -17.73 -11.22
CA SER A 189 1.52 -16.98 -12.48
C SER A 189 2.87 -16.27 -12.64
N CYS A 190 3.31 -15.52 -11.64
CA CYS A 190 4.57 -14.80 -11.66
C CYS A 190 5.78 -15.73 -11.85
N ASN A 191 5.83 -16.85 -11.12
CA ASN A 191 6.91 -17.83 -11.24
C ASN A 191 6.92 -18.54 -12.59
N THR A 192 5.75 -18.77 -13.20
CA THR A 192 5.64 -19.31 -14.56
C THR A 192 6.22 -18.34 -15.58
N HIS A 193 5.92 -17.04 -15.48
CA HIS A 193 6.50 -16.03 -16.39
C HIS A 193 8.00 -15.85 -16.18
N LEU A 194 8.48 -15.87 -14.93
CA LEU A 194 9.90 -15.85 -14.62
C LEU A 194 10.64 -17.06 -15.21
N GLN A 195 10.04 -18.25 -15.16
CA GLN A 195 10.59 -19.45 -15.77
C GLN A 195 10.63 -19.34 -17.30
N ARG A 196 9.54 -18.90 -17.94
CA ARG A 196 9.47 -18.68 -19.39
C ARG A 196 10.51 -17.67 -19.88
N ALA A 197 10.81 -16.66 -19.06
CA ALA A 197 11.84 -15.66 -19.34
C ALA A 197 13.28 -16.17 -19.06
N GLY A 198 13.47 -17.43 -18.67
CA GLY A 198 14.79 -18.00 -18.35
C GLY A 198 15.40 -17.49 -17.04
N SER A 199 14.63 -16.79 -16.19
CA SER A 199 15.12 -16.30 -14.91
C SER A 199 15.17 -17.45 -13.90
N ALA A 200 16.27 -17.56 -13.14
CA ALA A 200 16.36 -18.47 -12.00
C ALA A 200 15.65 -17.92 -10.75
N LYS A 201 15.20 -16.66 -10.74
CA LYS A 201 14.54 -16.04 -9.58
C LYS A 201 13.09 -16.50 -9.49
N ARG A 202 12.59 -16.63 -8.26
CA ARG A 202 11.20 -16.97 -7.94
C ARG A 202 10.71 -16.09 -6.80
N ILE A 203 9.41 -15.85 -6.75
CA ILE A 203 8.72 -15.28 -5.59
C ILE A 203 8.13 -16.40 -4.74
N ASP A 204 7.98 -16.10 -3.45
CA ASP A 204 7.29 -16.96 -2.48
C ASP A 204 6.44 -16.06 -1.60
N MET A 205 5.13 -16.29 -1.63
CA MET A 205 4.09 -15.50 -0.97
C MET A 205 3.78 -16.01 0.44
N ARG A 206 4.40 -17.11 0.85
CA ARG A 206 4.33 -17.61 2.23
C ARG A 206 5.06 -16.67 3.19
N SER A 207 4.57 -16.60 4.41
CA SER A 207 5.20 -15.85 5.49
C SER A 207 6.60 -16.37 5.82
N HIS A 208 7.40 -15.58 6.52
CA HIS A 208 8.71 -16.04 7.02
C HIS A 208 8.60 -17.28 7.92
N ALA A 209 7.53 -17.37 8.72
CA ALA A 209 7.25 -18.52 9.57
C ALA A 209 6.98 -19.78 8.73
N GLU A 210 6.09 -19.71 7.74
CA GLU A 210 5.76 -20.85 6.86
C GLU A 210 6.95 -21.29 5.99
N ARG A 211 7.88 -20.37 5.69
CA ARG A 211 9.13 -20.67 4.96
C ARG A 211 10.27 -21.13 5.87
N ASN A 212 10.06 -21.18 7.18
CA ASN A 212 11.07 -21.52 8.18
C ASN A 212 12.37 -20.70 8.04
N THR A 213 12.27 -19.42 7.66
CA THR A 213 13.48 -18.60 7.47
C THR A 213 14.08 -18.11 8.78
N GLY A 214 13.36 -18.25 9.91
CA GLY A 214 13.76 -17.72 11.22
C GLY A 214 13.79 -16.17 11.28
N LEU A 215 13.12 -15.51 10.34
CA LEU A 215 13.12 -14.06 10.21
C LEU A 215 11.79 -13.47 10.67
N THR A 216 11.85 -12.32 11.33
CA THR A 216 10.65 -11.55 11.64
C THR A 216 10.31 -10.59 10.48
N PRO A 217 9.02 -10.33 10.22
CA PRO A 217 8.61 -9.30 9.27
C PRO A 217 9.15 -7.92 9.68
N GLU A 218 9.71 -7.18 8.72
CA GLU A 218 10.11 -5.80 8.96
C GLU A 218 8.88 -4.90 9.12
N ARG A 219 8.99 -3.88 9.99
CA ARG A 219 8.01 -2.80 10.08
C ARG A 219 7.90 -2.06 8.75
N LYS A 220 6.69 -1.58 8.44
CA LYS A 220 6.45 -0.66 7.32
C LYS A 220 6.95 0.74 7.67
N TYR A 221 7.71 1.33 6.77
CA TYR A 221 8.15 2.73 6.84
C TYR A 221 7.25 3.62 5.98
N LEU A 222 6.90 4.79 6.50
CA LEU A 222 6.10 5.82 5.82
C LEU A 222 6.94 6.62 4.82
N PRO A 223 6.32 7.25 3.80
CA PRO A 223 7.03 8.14 2.89
C PRO A 223 7.72 9.34 3.56
N SER A 224 7.26 9.79 4.73
CA SER A 224 7.96 10.80 5.54
C SER A 224 9.24 10.25 6.15
N GLU A 225 9.23 9.02 6.64
CA GLU A 225 10.40 8.38 7.25
C GLU A 225 11.48 8.08 6.20
N TRP A 226 11.08 7.63 5.00
CA TRP A 226 12.02 7.41 3.89
C TRP A 226 12.70 8.70 3.39
N ARG A 227 12.18 9.88 3.75
CA ARG A 227 12.80 11.16 3.42
C ARG A 227 13.95 11.53 4.37
N ASP A 228 14.06 10.91 5.54
CA ASP A 228 15.22 11.05 6.42
C ASP A 228 16.41 10.27 5.84
N PRO A 229 17.50 10.94 5.41
CA PRO A 229 18.65 10.28 4.81
C PRO A 229 19.38 9.33 5.78
N LEU A 230 19.45 9.67 7.06
CA LEU A 230 20.17 8.87 8.06
C LEU A 230 19.42 7.58 8.36
N LEU A 231 18.09 7.68 8.56
CA LEU A 231 17.24 6.50 8.72
C LEU A 231 17.30 5.62 7.47
N ARG A 232 17.18 6.22 6.29
CA ARG A 232 17.26 5.51 5.01
C ARG A 232 18.57 4.74 4.87
N ALA A 233 19.71 5.36 5.18
CA ALA A 233 21.02 4.71 5.11
C ALA A 233 21.08 3.50 6.05
N LYS A 234 20.71 3.67 7.33
CA LYS A 234 20.69 2.59 8.32
C LYS A 234 19.83 1.38 7.88
N VAL A 235 18.65 1.65 7.31
CA VAL A 235 17.76 0.59 6.84
C VAL A 235 18.35 -0.13 5.62
N ILE A 236 18.99 0.60 4.71
CA ILE A 236 19.66 0.01 3.54
C ILE A 236 20.82 -0.88 3.99
N ASP A 237 21.68 -0.38 4.89
CA ASP A 237 22.83 -1.13 5.41
C ASP A 237 22.38 -2.41 6.12
N PHE A 238 21.35 -2.32 6.96
CA PHE A 238 20.76 -3.49 7.62
C PHE A 238 20.27 -4.55 6.62
N ARG A 239 19.58 -4.12 5.55
CA ARG A 239 19.10 -5.03 4.50
C ARG A 239 20.24 -5.64 3.69
N GLN A 240 21.30 -4.89 3.42
CA GLN A 240 22.50 -5.38 2.74
C GLN A 240 23.23 -6.43 3.57
N ALA A 241 23.43 -6.17 4.87
CA ALA A 241 24.04 -7.12 5.81
C ALA A 241 23.22 -8.41 5.90
N ARG A 242 21.90 -8.31 6.01
CA ARG A 242 20.99 -9.46 6.03
C ARG A 242 21.04 -10.27 4.73
N ALA A 243 21.10 -9.61 3.58
CA ALA A 243 21.25 -10.27 2.29
C ALA A 243 22.61 -10.98 2.13
N ALA A 244 23.70 -10.36 2.63
CA ALA A 244 25.03 -10.97 2.64
C ALA A 244 25.09 -12.21 3.53
N LEU A 245 24.49 -12.16 4.72
CA LEU A 245 24.37 -13.32 5.61
C LEU A 245 23.59 -14.46 4.95
N SER A 246 22.48 -14.16 4.27
CA SER A 246 21.72 -15.19 3.54
C SER A 246 22.55 -15.85 2.45
N ARG A 247 23.27 -15.07 1.64
CA ARG A 247 24.15 -15.61 0.59
C ARG A 247 25.23 -16.50 1.18
N SER A 248 25.90 -16.05 2.24
CA SER A 248 26.93 -16.84 2.91
C SER A 248 26.38 -18.16 3.46
N ARG A 249 25.16 -18.19 3.99
CA ARG A 249 24.50 -19.44 4.43
C ARG A 249 24.19 -20.37 3.27
N ASP A 250 23.75 -19.84 2.13
CA ASP A 250 23.47 -20.62 0.94
C ASP A 250 24.77 -21.19 0.32
N ASP A 251 25.85 -20.39 0.31
CA ASP A 251 27.18 -20.81 -0.13
C ASP A 251 27.71 -21.94 0.76
N LEU A 252 27.68 -21.75 2.09
CA LEU A 252 28.09 -22.76 3.05
C LEU A 252 27.30 -24.07 2.89
N ARG A 253 25.99 -23.99 2.64
CA ARG A 253 25.15 -25.17 2.41
C ARG A 253 25.50 -25.91 1.11
N ARG A 254 25.97 -25.20 0.08
CA ARG A 254 26.44 -25.80 -1.17
C ARG A 254 27.80 -26.47 -1.02
N GLU A 255 28.71 -25.82 -0.30
CA GLU A 255 30.07 -26.31 -0.08
C GLU A 255 30.14 -27.43 0.97
N VAL A 256 29.22 -27.43 1.94
CA VAL A 256 29.14 -28.44 3.01
C VAL A 256 27.77 -29.12 2.94
N PRO A 257 27.59 -30.16 2.09
CA PRO A 257 26.30 -30.82 1.87
C PRO A 257 25.73 -31.49 3.13
N SER A 258 26.59 -31.81 4.11
CA SER A 258 26.22 -32.40 5.40
C SER A 258 26.79 -31.57 6.54
N VAL A 259 26.03 -30.59 7.00
CA VAL A 259 26.35 -29.80 8.22
C VAL A 259 26.27 -30.67 9.48
N GLY A 260 25.64 -31.85 9.40
CA GLY A 260 25.54 -32.85 10.47
C GLY A 260 26.52 -34.03 10.33
N ALA A 261 27.44 -34.01 9.35
CA ALA A 261 28.54 -34.97 9.37
C ALA A 261 29.42 -34.62 10.56
N GLU A 262 29.48 -35.50 11.56
CA GLU A 262 30.48 -35.37 12.62
C GLU A 262 31.85 -35.16 11.96
N ILE A 263 32.58 -34.13 12.41
CA ILE A 263 33.98 -33.98 12.06
C ILE A 263 34.70 -35.16 12.74
N ILE A 264 34.78 -36.28 12.04
CA ILE A 264 35.50 -37.46 12.53
C ILE A 264 36.97 -37.07 12.55
N SER A 265 37.53 -36.90 13.74
CA SER A 265 38.99 -36.88 13.90
C SER A 265 39.52 -38.23 13.42
N LEU A 266 40.19 -38.23 12.28
CA LEU A 266 40.78 -39.43 11.67
C LEU A 266 41.72 -40.15 12.64
N GLU A 267 42.35 -39.41 13.55
CA GLU A 267 43.22 -39.93 14.62
C GLU A 267 42.40 -40.69 15.67
N LYS A 268 41.30 -40.10 16.17
CA LYS A 268 40.40 -40.80 17.11
C LYS A 268 39.74 -42.03 16.49
N GLU A 269 39.38 -42.00 15.21
CA GLU A 269 38.81 -43.18 14.53
C GLU A 269 39.88 -44.26 14.29
N ARG A 270 41.13 -43.90 14.00
CA ARG A 270 42.26 -44.85 13.94
C ARG A 270 42.55 -45.45 15.31
N GLU A 271 42.54 -44.65 16.37
CA GLU A 271 42.68 -45.12 17.75
C GLU A 271 41.55 -46.07 18.13
N ARG A 272 40.29 -45.72 17.82
CA ARG A 272 39.13 -46.60 18.05
C ARG A 272 39.28 -47.94 17.32
N ARG A 273 39.69 -47.92 16.04
CA ARG A 273 39.91 -49.15 15.25
C ARG A 273 41.05 -50.01 15.78
N THR A 274 42.17 -49.40 16.18
CA THR A 274 43.29 -50.14 16.80
C THR A 274 42.92 -50.70 18.17
N HIS A 275 42.07 -50.00 18.94
CA HIS A 275 41.52 -50.50 20.21
C HIS A 275 40.57 -51.68 20.00
N VAL A 276 39.68 -51.61 19.00
CA VAL A 276 38.79 -52.71 18.63
C VAL A 276 39.58 -53.92 18.13
N GLN A 277 40.65 -53.71 17.34
CA GLN A 277 41.54 -54.78 16.87
C GLN A 277 42.36 -55.42 18.01
N LYS A 278 42.68 -54.68 19.07
CA LYS A 278 43.35 -55.20 20.28
C LYS A 278 42.41 -55.93 21.25
N ASN A 279 41.15 -55.51 21.33
CA ASN A 279 40.17 -56.09 22.27
C ASN A 279 39.28 -57.18 21.67
N SER A 280 39.24 -57.35 20.34
CA SER A 280 38.65 -58.53 19.70
C SER A 280 39.72 -59.61 19.55
N GLY A 281 39.88 -60.43 20.60
CA GLY A 281 40.72 -61.62 20.60
C GLY A 281 40.18 -62.72 19.66
N GLY A 282 40.22 -62.49 18.35
CA GLY A 282 39.85 -63.45 17.31
C GLY A 282 41.05 -63.79 16.43
N SER A 283 41.43 -65.06 16.42
CA SER A 283 42.54 -65.65 15.66
C SER A 283 42.57 -65.26 14.18
N PRO A 284 43.75 -65.13 13.53
CA PRO A 284 43.84 -64.99 12.09
C PRO A 284 43.56 -66.34 11.43
N GLN A 285 42.39 -66.51 10.81
CA GLN A 285 42.22 -67.51 9.76
C GLN A 285 42.97 -67.02 8.52
N GLN A 286 44.11 -67.65 8.25
CA GLN A 286 44.85 -67.55 7.00
C GLN A 286 43.91 -67.87 5.83
N THR A 287 43.67 -66.91 4.96
CA THR A 287 43.28 -67.19 3.57
C THR A 287 44.57 -67.14 2.76
N ILE A 288 45.12 -68.32 2.46
CA ILE A 288 46.25 -68.50 1.56
C ILE A 288 45.73 -68.24 0.14
N ILE A 289 46.21 -67.18 -0.52
CA ILE A 289 46.26 -67.12 -1.98
C ILE A 289 47.73 -67.00 -2.34
N ALA A 290 48.24 -68.07 -2.96
CA ALA A 290 49.60 -68.22 -3.41
C ALA A 290 49.89 -67.33 -4.63
N ALA A 291 51.04 -66.66 -4.61
CA ALA A 291 51.77 -66.30 -5.82
C ALA A 291 53.28 -66.38 -5.50
N GLY A 292 54.01 -67.06 -6.37
CA GLY A 292 55.37 -67.58 -6.18
C GLY A 292 56.52 -66.54 -6.19
N PRO A 293 57.77 -67.03 -6.14
CA PRO A 293 58.91 -66.30 -5.58
C PRO A 293 59.77 -65.61 -6.64
N VAL A 294 60.40 -64.49 -6.27
CA VAL A 294 61.60 -63.99 -6.94
C VAL A 294 62.57 -63.47 -5.88
N GLU A 295 63.72 -64.14 -5.79
CA GLU A 295 64.90 -63.71 -5.04
C GLU A 295 65.45 -62.38 -5.58
N ARG A 296 65.90 -61.49 -4.69
CA ARG A 296 67.24 -60.90 -4.81
C ARG A 296 67.68 -60.19 -3.53
N GLN A 297 68.78 -60.76 -3.00
CA GLN A 297 69.90 -60.19 -2.26
C GLN A 297 69.81 -58.75 -1.73
N SER A 298 70.15 -58.69 -0.44
CA SER A 298 70.64 -57.56 0.34
C SER A 298 71.74 -56.76 -0.37
N ASP A 299 71.67 -55.43 -0.25
CA ASP A 299 72.82 -54.62 0.17
C ASP A 299 72.43 -53.19 0.57
N MET A 300 73.01 -52.75 1.70
CA MET A 300 73.32 -51.34 2.08
C MET A 300 72.11 -50.38 2.30
N SER A 301 72.00 -49.50 3.29
CA SER A 301 72.87 -48.96 4.34
C SER A 301 72.03 -48.06 5.28
N ASN A 302 72.56 -47.78 6.47
CA ASN A 302 71.98 -46.95 7.55
C ASN A 302 71.57 -45.53 7.13
N THR A 303 70.28 -45.21 6.95
CA THR A 303 69.79 -43.80 6.95
C THR A 303 68.28 -43.63 7.26
N SER A 304 67.74 -44.17 8.36
CA SER A 304 66.29 -44.00 8.65
C SER A 304 65.90 -43.58 10.08
N ASN A 305 66.82 -43.49 11.03
CA ASN A 305 66.46 -43.14 12.42
C ASN A 305 66.49 -41.64 12.78
N ARG A 306 66.83 -40.75 11.84
CA ARG A 306 66.96 -39.31 12.13
C ARG A 306 65.74 -38.46 11.76
N THR A 307 64.81 -38.96 10.93
CA THR A 307 63.66 -38.19 10.41
C THR A 307 62.38 -38.31 11.26
N SER A 308 62.25 -39.36 12.07
CA SER A 308 61.07 -39.62 12.91
C SER A 308 61.00 -38.72 14.15
N THR A 309 62.15 -38.43 14.77
CA THR A 309 62.26 -37.61 15.98
C THR A 309 62.05 -36.12 15.70
N ASP A 310 62.57 -35.62 14.58
CA ASP A 310 62.40 -34.22 14.18
C ASP A 310 60.95 -33.91 13.78
N LYS A 311 60.25 -34.85 13.13
CA LYS A 311 58.84 -34.71 12.77
C LYS A 311 57.94 -34.63 14.02
N LYS A 312 58.14 -35.52 15.00
CA LYS A 312 57.39 -35.50 16.27
C LYS A 312 57.64 -34.22 17.08
N ARG A 313 58.85 -33.66 17.01
CA ARG A 313 59.20 -32.40 17.68
C ARG A 313 58.54 -31.20 17.02
N ALA A 314 58.49 -31.17 15.67
CA ALA A 314 57.80 -30.13 14.92
C ALA A 314 56.28 -30.14 15.15
N GLU A 315 55.66 -31.33 15.16
CA GLU A 315 54.23 -31.48 15.45
C GLU A 315 53.86 -31.05 16.87
N ARG A 316 54.72 -31.34 17.86
CA ARG A 316 54.51 -30.89 19.25
C ARG A 316 54.63 -29.37 19.39
N MET A 317 55.64 -28.76 18.76
CA MET A 317 55.81 -27.30 18.75
C MET A 317 54.62 -26.59 18.10
N SER A 318 54.13 -27.13 16.98
CA SER A 318 52.94 -26.60 16.28
C SER A 318 51.67 -26.72 17.13
N ARG A 319 51.47 -27.83 17.84
CA ARG A 319 50.35 -28.01 18.78
C ARG A 319 50.40 -27.03 19.96
N GLU A 320 51.59 -26.81 20.52
CA GLU A 320 51.78 -25.86 21.62
C GLU A 320 51.54 -24.41 21.16
N GLU A 321 51.96 -24.05 19.95
CA GLU A 321 51.72 -22.74 19.35
C GLU A 321 50.24 -22.51 19.01
N ALA A 322 49.57 -23.51 18.42
CA ALA A 322 48.13 -23.47 18.18
C ALA A 322 47.32 -23.35 19.49
N GLY A 323 47.75 -24.04 20.55
CA GLY A 323 47.15 -23.91 21.89
C GLY A 323 47.29 -22.50 22.47
N ARG A 324 48.46 -21.86 22.32
CA ARG A 324 48.70 -20.47 22.75
C ARG A 324 47.84 -19.48 21.96
N ILE A 325 47.72 -19.65 20.65
CA ILE A 325 46.87 -18.79 19.79
C ILE A 325 45.39 -18.95 20.15
N ALA A 326 44.91 -20.18 20.34
CA ALA A 326 43.54 -20.45 20.74
C ALA A 326 43.21 -19.83 22.11
N THR A 327 44.13 -19.94 23.07
CA THR A 327 43.98 -19.34 24.41
C THR A 327 43.95 -17.82 24.34
N GLY A 328 44.83 -17.21 23.53
CA GLY A 328 44.85 -15.76 23.31
C GLY A 328 43.59 -15.22 22.61
N LEU A 329 43.02 -15.97 21.66
CA LEU A 329 41.76 -15.63 21.01
C LEU A 329 40.57 -15.77 21.97
N SER A 330 40.55 -16.81 22.81
CA SER A 330 39.51 -17.01 23.83
C SER A 330 39.49 -15.85 24.82
N GLN A 331 40.65 -15.45 25.36
CA GLN A 331 40.75 -14.32 26.29
C GLN A 331 40.37 -12.98 25.64
N LYS A 332 40.65 -12.79 24.34
CA LYS A 332 40.19 -11.59 23.61
C LYS A 332 38.69 -11.58 23.38
N ASN A 333 38.09 -12.72 23.08
CA ASN A 333 36.64 -12.85 22.91
C ASN A 333 35.91 -12.62 24.24
N GLU A 334 36.42 -13.19 25.33
CA GLU A 334 35.86 -13.02 26.67
C GLU A 334 35.95 -11.55 27.14
N ARG A 335 37.07 -10.86 26.86
CA ARG A 335 37.17 -9.40 27.08
C ARG A 335 36.17 -8.61 26.24
N ARG A 336 35.95 -9.00 24.99
CA ARG A 336 35.01 -8.33 24.10
C ARG A 336 33.56 -8.51 24.57
N GLU A 337 33.18 -9.72 24.95
CA GLU A 337 31.84 -10.02 25.49
C GLU A 337 31.60 -9.30 26.82
N ASN A 338 32.61 -9.21 27.70
CA ASN A 338 32.49 -8.45 28.94
C ASN A 338 32.34 -6.93 28.70
N LEU A 339 33.07 -6.36 27.71
CA LEU A 339 32.89 -4.96 27.31
C LEU A 339 31.52 -4.69 26.67
N GLU A 340 31.01 -5.64 25.88
CA GLU A 340 29.68 -5.55 25.25
C GLU A 340 28.58 -5.61 26.31
N THR A 341 28.75 -6.46 27.32
CA THR A 341 27.83 -6.63 28.46
C THR A 341 27.81 -5.37 29.34
N MET A 342 28.98 -4.79 29.66
CA MET A 342 29.03 -3.50 30.39
C MET A 342 28.36 -2.36 29.61
N ARG A 343 28.56 -2.29 28.28
CA ARG A 343 27.89 -1.29 27.42
C ARG A 343 26.37 -1.47 27.34
N GLN A 344 25.85 -2.67 27.56
CA GLN A 344 24.42 -2.93 27.60
C GLN A 344 23.83 -2.53 28.96
N ILE A 345 24.55 -2.76 30.06
CA ILE A 345 24.14 -2.37 31.42
C ILE A 345 24.00 -0.84 31.53
N ASP A 346 24.92 -0.05 30.96
CA ASP A 346 24.86 1.42 30.99
C ASP A 346 23.69 2.01 30.17
N LYS A 347 23.13 1.24 29.22
CA LYS A 347 22.01 1.68 28.35
C LYS A 347 20.63 1.46 28.98
N ILE A 348 20.52 0.56 29.95
CA ILE A 348 19.25 0.22 30.58
C ILE A 348 18.64 1.43 31.30
N PRO A 349 19.39 2.19 32.15
CA PRO A 349 18.84 3.35 32.86
C PRO A 349 18.42 4.50 31.94
N GLN A 350 19.11 4.69 30.80
CA GLN A 350 18.74 5.71 29.82
C GLN A 350 17.50 5.31 29.02
N SER A 351 17.35 4.02 28.69
CA SER A 351 16.17 3.53 27.98
C SER A 351 14.89 3.62 28.82
N GLU A 352 14.99 3.43 30.14
CA GLU A 352 13.86 3.58 31.06
C GLU A 352 13.44 5.04 31.24
N LYS A 353 14.39 5.98 31.33
CA LYS A 353 14.09 7.42 31.37
C LYS A 353 13.40 7.88 30.09
N SER A 354 13.90 7.50 28.92
CA SER A 354 13.26 7.83 27.64
C SER A 354 11.86 7.20 27.53
N ALA A 355 11.65 5.99 28.05
CA ALA A 355 10.33 5.36 28.06
C ALA A 355 9.34 6.09 29.00
N GLN A 356 9.80 6.60 30.14
CA GLN A 356 8.97 7.42 31.04
C GLN A 356 8.60 8.77 30.41
N GLU A 357 9.54 9.44 29.73
CA GLU A 357 9.27 10.70 29.03
C GLU A 357 8.24 10.52 27.89
N LEU A 358 8.35 9.44 27.11
CA LEU A 358 7.39 9.09 26.08
C LEU A 358 5.99 8.82 26.63
N ARG A 359 5.88 8.17 27.80
CA ARG A 359 4.59 7.95 28.49
C ARG A 359 3.97 9.27 28.95
N ALA A 360 4.77 10.15 29.57
CA ALA A 360 4.31 11.46 30.02
C ALA A 360 3.94 12.40 28.84
N GLN A 361 4.59 12.24 27.69
CA GLN A 361 4.22 12.99 26.47
C GLN A 361 2.91 12.48 25.86
N LYS A 362 2.69 11.17 25.88
CA LYS A 362 1.44 10.56 25.42
C LYS A 362 0.25 10.98 26.29
N GLU A 363 0.38 10.94 27.63
CA GLU A 363 -0.68 11.39 28.54
C GLU A 363 -1.05 12.86 28.32
N ARG A 364 -0.07 13.74 28.10
CA ARG A 364 -0.33 15.15 27.76
C ARG A 364 -1.05 15.31 26.43
N SER A 365 -0.65 14.54 25.41
CA SER A 365 -1.33 14.54 24.11
C SER A 365 -2.79 14.06 24.21
N ASP A 366 -3.04 13.03 25.03
CA ASP A 366 -4.38 12.48 25.23
C ASP A 366 -5.27 13.46 26.01
N GLN A 367 -4.71 14.18 27.00
CA GLN A 367 -5.39 15.27 27.70
C GLN A 367 -5.73 16.43 26.76
N GLU A 368 -4.80 16.88 25.92
CA GLU A 368 -5.08 17.92 24.92
C GLU A 368 -6.17 17.52 23.94
N LYS A 369 -6.16 16.25 23.50
CA LYS A 369 -7.20 15.74 22.60
C LYS A 369 -8.56 15.76 23.27
N ASN A 370 -8.66 15.30 24.51
CA ASN A 370 -9.91 15.36 25.27
C ASN A 370 -10.43 16.79 25.44
N ILE A 371 -9.56 17.75 25.72
CA ILE A 371 -9.94 19.17 25.82
C ILE A 371 -10.46 19.69 24.47
N ARG A 372 -9.78 19.39 23.36
CA ARG A 372 -10.23 19.79 22.02
C ARG A 372 -11.58 19.19 21.66
N ASP A 373 -11.78 17.90 21.97
CA ASP A 373 -13.06 17.23 21.71
C ASP A 373 -14.19 17.80 22.57
N GLN A 374 -13.90 18.20 23.81
CA GLN A 374 -14.87 18.88 24.67
C GLN A 374 -15.25 20.26 24.12
N VAL A 375 -14.28 21.07 23.68
CA VAL A 375 -14.53 22.37 23.05
C VAL A 375 -15.39 22.21 21.79
N ARG A 376 -15.04 21.25 20.92
CA ARG A 376 -15.81 20.96 19.70
C ARG A 376 -17.26 20.56 20.00
N ARG A 377 -17.50 19.76 21.04
CA ARG A 377 -18.86 19.40 21.47
C ARG A 377 -19.65 20.62 21.95
N MET A 378 -19.02 21.53 22.67
CA MET A 378 -19.66 22.78 23.11
C MET A 378 -19.99 23.71 21.94
N GLU A 379 -19.08 23.86 20.97
CA GLU A 379 -19.33 24.65 19.76
C GLU A 379 -20.47 24.07 18.92
N GLN A 380 -20.51 22.75 18.78
CA GLN A 380 -21.58 22.07 18.07
C GLN A 380 -22.93 22.26 18.76
N ALA A 381 -22.97 22.13 20.10
CA ALA A 381 -24.18 22.39 20.88
C ALA A 381 -24.69 23.84 20.71
N ARG A 382 -23.79 24.83 20.71
CA ARG A 382 -24.13 26.24 20.44
C ARG A 382 -24.66 26.46 19.03
N SER A 383 -24.09 25.77 18.03
CA SER A 383 -24.57 25.83 16.64
C SER A 383 -25.97 25.24 16.51
N ASP A 384 -26.20 24.06 17.10
CA ASP A 384 -27.50 23.39 17.09
C ASP A 384 -28.58 24.23 17.80
N GLU A 385 -28.22 24.92 18.87
CA GLU A 385 -29.10 25.87 19.57
C GLU A 385 -29.42 27.10 18.71
N GLY A 386 -28.43 27.64 18.00
CA GLY A 386 -28.63 28.72 17.02
C GLY A 386 -29.58 28.32 15.88
N ASP A 387 -29.40 27.11 15.34
CA ASP A 387 -30.27 26.57 14.29
C ASP A 387 -31.71 26.36 14.79
N ARG A 388 -31.88 25.92 16.04
CA ARG A 388 -33.22 25.83 16.67
C ARG A 388 -33.89 27.18 16.76
N LEU A 389 -33.16 28.21 17.19
CA LEU A 389 -33.68 29.58 17.32
C LEU A 389 -34.08 30.16 15.96
N ILE A 390 -33.25 29.95 14.93
CA ILE A 390 -33.55 30.37 13.55
C ILE A 390 -34.82 29.68 13.03
N ASN A 391 -34.95 28.37 13.27
CA ASN A 391 -36.12 27.62 12.83
C ASN A 391 -37.39 28.04 13.59
N GLN A 392 -37.28 28.39 14.86
CA GLN A 392 -38.39 28.94 15.64
C GLN A 392 -38.84 30.30 15.10
N LEU A 393 -37.91 31.23 14.86
CA LEU A 393 -38.22 32.54 14.28
C LEU A 393 -38.83 32.44 12.88
N LYS A 394 -38.43 31.46 12.07
CA LYS A 394 -39.05 31.19 10.77
C LYS A 394 -40.50 30.73 10.91
N ARG A 395 -40.80 29.83 11.85
CA ARG A 395 -42.18 29.39 12.14
C ARG A 395 -43.05 30.52 12.63
N GLU A 396 -42.56 31.34 13.56
CA GLU A 396 -43.29 32.52 14.07
C GLU A 396 -43.58 33.54 12.95
N ARG A 397 -42.67 33.67 11.96
CA ARG A 397 -42.86 34.54 10.79
C ARG A 397 -43.85 33.95 9.77
N GLU A 398 -43.86 32.64 9.60
CA GLU A 398 -44.81 31.93 8.74
C GLU A 398 -46.22 31.94 9.35
N GLU A 399 -46.35 31.79 10.67
CA GLU A 399 -47.61 31.91 11.41
C GLU A 399 -48.13 33.36 11.46
N GLY A 400 -47.24 34.36 11.59
CA GLY A 400 -47.60 35.77 11.53
C GLY A 400 -47.97 36.29 10.13
N SER A 401 -47.66 35.52 9.07
CA SER A 401 -48.00 35.88 7.68
C SER A 401 -49.35 35.33 7.23
N ALA A 402 -50.03 34.54 8.06
CA ALA A 402 -51.27 33.85 7.73
C ALA A 402 -52.52 34.58 8.27
N CYS A 403 -52.63 35.90 8.15
CA CYS A 403 -53.92 36.60 8.30
C CYS A 403 -53.90 38.07 7.86
N VAL A 404 -53.67 38.37 6.58
CA VAL A 404 -54.17 39.63 6.00
C VAL A 404 -54.57 39.40 4.54
N PRO A 405 -55.87 39.39 4.18
CA PRO A 405 -56.30 39.29 2.80
C PRO A 405 -55.80 40.49 1.99
N SER A 406 -55.34 40.24 0.77
CA SER A 406 -54.90 41.31 -0.13
C SER A 406 -56.08 42.20 -0.55
N ALA A 407 -55.85 43.51 -0.70
CA ALA A 407 -56.86 44.48 -1.16
C ALA A 407 -57.54 44.07 -2.48
N MET A 408 -56.88 43.25 -3.29
CA MET A 408 -57.40 42.73 -4.56
C MET A 408 -58.41 41.58 -4.36
N GLU A 409 -58.27 40.79 -3.29
CA GLU A 409 -59.22 39.73 -2.93
C GLU A 409 -60.50 40.32 -2.32
N GLN A 410 -60.40 41.45 -1.61
CA GLN A 410 -61.55 42.17 -1.08
C GLN A 410 -62.40 42.85 -2.18
N MET A 411 -61.77 43.35 -3.26
CA MET A 411 -62.49 43.93 -4.41
C MET A 411 -63.19 42.88 -5.30
N ASN A 412 -62.58 41.71 -5.48
CA ASN A 412 -63.21 40.62 -6.23
C ASN A 412 -64.41 40.01 -5.49
N ALA A 413 -64.36 39.94 -4.16
CA ALA A 413 -65.49 39.49 -3.34
C ALA A 413 -66.68 40.46 -3.32
N GLN A 414 -66.44 41.77 -3.51
CA GLN A 414 -67.52 42.76 -3.67
C GLN A 414 -68.14 42.73 -5.07
N SER A 415 -67.33 42.52 -6.12
CA SER A 415 -67.81 42.47 -7.51
C SER A 415 -68.62 41.21 -7.83
N ALA A 416 -68.39 40.11 -7.10
CA ALA A 416 -69.19 38.89 -7.20
C ALA A 416 -70.58 39.00 -6.53
N ARG A 417 -70.83 40.03 -5.70
CA ARG A 417 -72.13 40.25 -5.03
C ARG A 417 -73.07 41.18 -5.81
N SER A 418 -72.56 41.95 -6.77
CA SER A 418 -73.36 42.84 -7.62
C SER A 418 -73.46 42.29 -9.03
N GLY A 419 -74.33 41.28 -9.23
CA GLY A 419 -74.62 40.74 -10.55
C GLY A 419 -75.17 41.80 -11.50
N LYS A 420 -74.34 42.26 -12.44
CA LYS A 420 -74.76 42.93 -13.68
C LYS A 420 -73.80 42.58 -14.81
N ALA A 421 -74.24 41.65 -15.66
CA ALA A 421 -73.73 41.46 -17.00
C ALA A 421 -74.29 42.57 -17.89
N LEU A 422 -73.45 43.21 -18.71
CA LEU A 422 -73.87 43.84 -19.96
C LEU A 422 -72.78 43.74 -21.03
N ASP A 423 -73.30 43.60 -22.25
CA ASP A 423 -72.74 43.21 -23.52
C ASP A 423 -72.32 44.42 -24.38
N ARG A 424 -71.51 44.14 -25.41
CA ARG A 424 -71.18 44.91 -26.64
C ARG A 424 -70.29 46.17 -26.60
N GLY A 425 -69.38 46.23 -27.58
CA GLY A 425 -69.10 47.47 -28.31
C GLY A 425 -67.66 47.69 -28.79
N ASN A 426 -67.39 47.30 -30.05
CA ASN A 426 -66.18 47.51 -30.85
C ASN A 426 -65.91 49.02 -31.16
N VAL A 427 -64.67 49.54 -31.05
CA VAL A 427 -64.05 50.56 -31.97
C VAL A 427 -62.51 50.51 -31.88
N HIS A 428 -61.88 50.70 -33.04
CA HIS A 428 -60.46 50.67 -33.43
C HIS A 428 -59.46 51.55 -32.65
N GLY A 429 -58.18 51.14 -32.68
CA GLY A 429 -57.03 52.02 -32.52
C GLY A 429 -55.69 51.29 -32.60
N HIS A 430 -55.00 51.39 -33.75
CA HIS A 430 -53.62 50.97 -33.92
C HIS A 430 -52.69 51.70 -32.94
N ASN A 431 -51.78 50.96 -32.28
CA ASN A 431 -50.40 51.38 -32.06
C ASN A 431 -49.55 50.21 -31.56
N VAL A 432 -48.76 49.63 -32.46
CA VAL A 432 -47.66 48.75 -32.12
C VAL A 432 -46.48 49.66 -31.75
N SER A 433 -46.19 49.81 -30.46
CA SER A 433 -44.91 50.39 -30.03
C SER A 433 -43.89 49.26 -29.86
N SER A 434 -42.90 49.28 -30.75
CA SER A 434 -41.75 48.38 -30.77
C SER A 434 -41.01 48.40 -29.41
N ILE A 435 -40.47 47.23 -29.04
CA ILE A 435 -39.59 47.00 -27.89
C ILE A 435 -38.44 48.03 -27.77
N GLU A 436 -38.06 48.69 -28.88
CA GLU A 436 -37.07 49.77 -28.89
C GLU A 436 -37.53 51.06 -28.19
N GLN A 437 -38.83 51.40 -28.19
CA GLN A 437 -39.34 52.59 -27.48
C GLN A 437 -39.39 52.41 -25.96
N MET A 438 -39.51 51.17 -25.46
CA MET A 438 -39.36 50.89 -24.03
C MET A 438 -37.89 50.95 -23.58
N ARG A 439 -36.95 50.61 -24.47
CA ARG A 439 -35.50 50.68 -24.18
C ARG A 439 -35.00 52.13 -24.09
N ALA A 440 -35.54 53.04 -24.92
CA ALA A 440 -35.22 54.46 -24.87
C ALA A 440 -35.69 55.17 -23.58
N ARG A 441 -36.86 54.79 -23.04
CA ARG A 441 -37.38 55.34 -21.77
C ARG A 441 -36.68 54.82 -20.51
N ALA A 442 -36.01 53.66 -20.60
CA ALA A 442 -35.18 53.14 -19.53
C ALA A 442 -33.81 53.83 -19.44
N MET A 443 -33.29 54.38 -20.55
CA MET A 443 -32.05 55.15 -20.57
C MET A 443 -32.20 56.56 -19.96
N GLU A 444 -33.36 57.21 -20.09
CA GLU A 444 -33.63 58.50 -19.43
C GLU A 444 -33.81 58.41 -17.90
N ARG A 445 -34.07 57.22 -17.36
CA ARG A 445 -34.30 57.01 -15.90
C ARG A 445 -33.09 56.45 -15.14
N GLY A 446 -31.90 56.47 -15.74
CA GLY A 446 -30.64 56.34 -14.99
C GLY A 446 -30.35 54.98 -14.33
N HIS A 447 -31.00 53.90 -14.76
CA HIS A 447 -30.80 52.56 -14.19
C HIS A 447 -30.21 51.59 -15.23
N PHE A 448 -28.95 51.79 -15.63
CA PHE A 448 -27.98 50.73 -15.99
C PHE A 448 -26.63 51.40 -16.33
N LYS A 449 -25.52 50.95 -15.73
CA LYS A 449 -24.16 51.32 -16.17
C LYS A 449 -23.58 50.16 -16.94
N ASP A 450 -23.34 50.39 -18.22
CA ASP A 450 -22.49 49.58 -19.08
C ASP A 450 -21.07 50.15 -18.99
N GLN A 451 -20.04 49.29 -18.88
CA GLN A 451 -18.66 49.67 -19.19
C GLN A 451 -17.73 48.45 -19.26
N ALA A 452 -17.49 48.00 -20.49
CA ALA A 452 -16.16 47.57 -20.90
C ALA A 452 -15.33 48.83 -21.23
N LEU A 453 -14.30 49.11 -20.43
CA LEU A 453 -12.96 49.64 -20.76
C LEU A 453 -12.32 50.29 -19.49
N LYS A 454 -11.05 49.95 -19.28
CA LYS A 454 -10.23 50.04 -18.04
C LYS A 454 -9.98 51.48 -17.53
N PRO A 455 -9.62 51.62 -16.24
CA PRO A 455 -8.24 52.01 -15.91
C PRO A 455 -7.64 51.30 -14.68
N GLU A 456 -6.31 51.30 -14.60
CA GLU A 456 -5.52 50.94 -13.43
C GLU A 456 -5.76 51.89 -12.24
N HIS A 457 -5.89 51.33 -11.02
CA HIS A 457 -5.09 51.70 -9.83
C HIS A 457 -5.64 51.03 -8.55
N ASP A 458 -4.71 50.40 -7.82
CA ASP A 458 -4.53 50.39 -6.36
C ASP A 458 -5.73 50.23 -5.41
N ARG A 459 -5.80 49.04 -4.78
CA ARG A 459 -6.21 48.86 -3.38
C ARG A 459 -5.38 47.73 -2.73
N PRO A 460 -5.16 47.79 -1.40
CA PRO A 460 -3.92 47.37 -0.78
C PRO A 460 -3.82 45.85 -0.63
N SER A 461 -2.72 45.27 -1.10
CA SER A 461 -2.30 43.94 -0.67
C SER A 461 -1.83 44.04 0.78
N VAL A 462 -2.56 43.44 1.72
CA VAL A 462 -1.95 43.06 3.00
C VAL A 462 -1.01 41.90 2.67
N SER A 463 0.25 42.23 2.38
CA SER A 463 1.29 41.23 2.23
C SER A 463 1.48 40.57 3.61
N LYS A 464 1.17 39.28 3.69
CA LYS A 464 1.51 38.50 4.88
C LYS A 464 3.02 38.44 4.97
N THR A 465 3.57 38.80 6.13
CA THR A 465 5.01 38.68 6.37
C THR A 465 5.43 37.22 6.30
N LEU A 466 6.71 36.96 5.99
CA LEU A 466 7.28 35.61 5.95
C LEU A 466 7.02 34.83 7.24
N ASP A 467 6.98 35.51 8.38
CA ASP A 467 6.66 34.92 9.68
C ASP A 467 5.20 34.51 9.83
N GLN A 468 4.25 35.26 9.23
CA GLN A 468 2.84 34.86 9.18
C GLN A 468 2.62 33.65 8.27
N ILE A 469 3.38 33.55 7.17
CA ILE A 469 3.33 32.38 6.29
C ILE A 469 3.95 31.16 6.99
N ARG A 470 5.00 31.34 7.81
CA ARG A 470 5.62 30.28 8.61
C ARG A 470 4.72 29.80 9.73
N SER A 471 4.05 30.72 10.44
CA SER A 471 3.08 30.42 11.49
C SER A 471 1.85 29.69 10.94
N ASP A 472 1.32 30.11 9.78
CA ASP A 472 0.24 29.42 9.07
C ASP A 472 0.65 28.01 8.60
N ALA A 473 1.94 27.79 8.29
CA ALA A 473 2.47 26.50 7.90
C ALA A 473 2.68 25.55 9.11
N GLU A 474 3.13 26.09 10.25
CA GLU A 474 3.30 25.32 11.50
C GLU A 474 1.95 24.92 12.11
N THR A 475 0.96 25.82 12.12
CA THR A 475 -0.40 25.49 12.56
C THR A 475 -1.05 24.41 11.69
N ARG A 476 -0.85 24.45 10.37
CA ARG A 476 -1.30 23.37 9.46
C ARG A 476 -0.55 22.05 9.67
N ARG A 477 0.72 22.10 10.08
CA ARG A 477 1.51 20.91 10.40
C ARG A 477 1.03 20.26 11.70
N LEU A 478 0.79 21.06 12.74
CA LEU A 478 0.27 20.60 14.04
C LEU A 478 -1.15 20.03 13.93
N ALA A 479 -2.02 20.64 13.11
CA ALA A 479 -3.36 20.11 12.82
C ALA A 479 -3.33 18.75 12.07
N LYS A 480 -2.24 18.47 11.34
CA LYS A 480 -2.05 17.21 10.61
C LYS A 480 -1.45 16.10 11.48
N GLU A 481 -0.65 16.46 12.48
CA GLU A 481 -0.10 15.52 13.46
C GLU A 481 -1.20 15.02 14.43
N GLN A 482 -2.16 15.87 14.79
CA GLN A 482 -3.26 15.50 15.72
C GLN A 482 -4.32 14.57 15.13
N ASN A 483 -4.51 14.55 13.81
CA ASN A 483 -5.47 13.67 13.12
C ASN A 483 -4.91 12.29 12.74
N SER A 484 -3.65 11.99 13.07
CA SER A 484 -3.00 10.73 12.68
C SER A 484 -3.16 9.56 13.67
N ASN A 485 -3.71 9.82 14.87
CA ASN A 485 -3.76 8.83 15.97
C ASN A 485 -5.08 8.03 16.09
N GLU A 486 -5.98 8.05 15.11
CA GLU A 486 -7.30 7.40 15.25
C GLU A 486 -7.64 6.38 14.16
N ALA A 487 -6.69 5.97 13.31
CA ALA A 487 -6.98 5.10 12.17
C ALA A 487 -6.15 3.80 12.06
N ASP A 488 -5.38 3.42 13.08
CA ASP A 488 -4.50 2.22 13.01
C ASP A 488 -4.64 1.30 14.23
N ILE A 489 -5.87 0.94 14.59
CA ILE A 489 -6.14 -0.29 15.34
C ILE A 489 -7.13 -1.11 14.50
N GLU A 490 -6.71 -2.33 14.12
CA GLU A 490 -7.35 -3.33 13.25
C GLU A 490 -7.02 -3.29 11.73
N ARG A 491 -5.85 -3.83 11.37
CA ARG A 491 -5.68 -4.65 10.14
C ARG A 491 -4.68 -5.79 10.33
#